data_AF-L7J4L3-F1
#
_entry.id   AF-L7J4L3-F1
#
_cell.length_a   1.000
_cell.length_b   1.000
_cell.length_c   1.000
_cell.angle_alpha   90.00
_cell.angle_beta   90.00
_cell.angle_gamma   90.00
#
_symmetry.space_group_name_H-M   'P 1'
#
loop_
_entity.id
_entity.type
_entity.pdbx_description
1 polymer ?
#
loop_
_entity_poly.entity_id
_entity_poly.type
_entity_poly.pdbx_seq_one_letter_code
_entity_poly.pdbx_strand_id
1 'polypeptide(L)'
;MRRFARAFLNAVDEFGSMDRVHVPDFDAHNEVYSAGKTVLIEFDNPYIKSLPTIMAVREKAPGGGGGFQERRVRETYTDAYTLELEELYWCVVEARSKTSVADARRDVELFQMILRAGAAKLEGSA
;
A
#
# COMPACT_ATOMS: atom_id res chain seq x y z
N MET A 1 2.11 29.39 -12.36
CA MET A 1 1.87 28.72 -11.06
C MET A 1 0.39 28.58 -10.66
N ARG A 2 -0.52 29.48 -11.07
CA ARG A 2 -1.96 29.39 -10.72
C ARG A 2 -2.75 28.23 -11.37
N ARG A 3 -2.22 27.59 -12.42
CA ARG A 3 -2.85 26.44 -13.09
C ARG A 3 -2.61 25.10 -12.38
N PHE A 4 -1.52 24.96 -11.63
CA PHE A 4 -1.18 23.71 -10.94
C PHE A 4 -2.00 23.53 -9.66
N ALA A 5 -2.24 24.62 -8.92
CA ALA A 5 -3.11 24.62 -7.74
C ALA A 5 -4.57 24.25 -8.08
N ARG A 6 -5.05 24.60 -9.29
CA ARG A 6 -6.43 24.29 -9.71
C ARG A 6 -6.64 22.83 -10.10
N ALA A 7 -5.60 22.15 -10.59
CA ALA A 7 -5.63 20.70 -10.82
C ALA A 7 -5.65 19.92 -9.49
N PHE A 8 -4.92 20.40 -8.49
CA PHE A 8 -4.89 19.77 -7.16
C PHE A 8 -6.20 19.98 -6.37
N LEU A 9 -6.83 21.16 -6.51
CA LEU A 9 -8.14 21.42 -5.90
C LEU A 9 -9.28 20.61 -6.55
N ASN A 10 -9.28 20.42 -7.87
CA ASN A 10 -10.30 19.62 -8.55
C ASN A 10 -10.28 18.13 -8.11
N ALA A 11 -9.11 17.58 -7.78
CA ALA A 11 -8.99 16.20 -7.29
C ALA A 11 -9.58 16.02 -5.88
N VAL A 12 -9.67 17.08 -5.08
CA VAL A 12 -10.30 17.06 -3.75
C VAL A 12 -11.82 17.28 -3.84
N ASP A 13 -12.29 18.07 -4.82
CA ASP A 13 -13.72 18.30 -5.07
C ASP A 13 -14.44 17.06 -5.62
N GLU A 14 -13.74 16.15 -6.32
CA GLU A 14 -14.31 14.87 -6.74
C GLU A 14 -14.73 13.98 -5.55
N PHE A 15 -14.09 14.15 -4.39
CA PHE A 15 -14.42 13.45 -3.15
C PHE A 15 -15.81 13.86 -2.59
N GLY A 16 -16.32 15.04 -2.98
CA GLY A 16 -17.66 15.50 -2.62
C GLY A 16 -18.79 14.93 -3.48
N SER A 17 -18.47 14.14 -4.51
CA SER A 17 -19.45 13.50 -5.40
C SER A 17 -19.67 12.00 -5.15
N MET A 18 -19.07 11.48 -4.08
CA MET A 18 -18.98 10.06 -3.69
C MET A 18 -20.30 9.47 -3.15
N ASP A 19 -21.46 9.95 -3.61
CA ASP A 19 -22.79 9.46 -3.21
C ASP A 19 -23.54 8.77 -4.38
N ARG A 20 -22.84 8.49 -5.49
CA ARG A 20 -23.43 7.86 -6.69
C ARG A 20 -22.82 6.52 -7.10
N VAL A 21 -21.84 6.00 -6.37
CA VAL A 21 -21.27 4.68 -6.66
C VAL A 21 -21.96 3.65 -5.76
N HIS A 22 -22.92 2.91 -6.34
CA HIS A 22 -23.68 1.86 -5.64
C HIS A 22 -22.95 0.50 -5.62
N VAL A 23 -21.69 0.48 -6.08
CA VAL A 23 -20.84 -0.72 -6.11
C VAL A 23 -19.77 -0.56 -5.02
N PRO A 24 -19.77 -1.38 -3.96
CA PRO A 24 -18.70 -1.36 -2.98
C PRO A 24 -17.42 -1.87 -3.65
N ASP A 25 -16.44 -0.98 -3.78
CA ASP A 25 -15.11 -1.28 -4.29
C ASP A 25 -14.09 -1.11 -3.17
N PHE A 26 -13.12 -2.01 -3.09
CA PHE A 26 -12.04 -1.98 -2.12
C PHE A 26 -10.72 -1.80 -2.86
N ASP A 27 -10.24 -0.57 -2.90
CA ASP A 27 -8.91 -0.30 -3.45
C ASP A 27 -7.85 -0.42 -2.35
N ALA A 28 -7.14 -1.55 -2.36
CA ALA A 28 -6.04 -1.81 -1.46
C ALA A 28 -4.85 -2.35 -2.25
N HIS A 29 -3.87 -1.48 -2.49
CA HIS A 29 -2.62 -1.89 -3.12
C HIS A 29 -1.45 -1.04 -2.62
N ASN A 30 -0.24 -1.61 -2.69
CA ASN A 30 1.00 -0.89 -2.47
C ASN A 30 1.82 -0.93 -3.75
N GLU A 31 2.10 0.23 -4.35
CA GLU A 31 2.94 0.33 -5.52
C GLU A 31 4.28 0.99 -5.20
N VAL A 32 5.37 0.28 -5.50
CA VAL A 32 6.73 0.73 -5.26
C VAL A 32 7.42 0.97 -6.59
N TYR A 33 7.83 2.22 -6.80
CA TYR A 33 8.52 2.66 -8.00
C TYR A 33 10.03 2.66 -7.78
N SER A 34 10.77 2.08 -8.73
CA SER A 34 12.23 2.16 -8.78
C SER A 34 12.69 2.58 -10.17
N ALA A 35 13.99 2.84 -10.35
CA ALA A 35 14.53 3.27 -11.63
C ALA A 35 14.35 2.25 -12.77
N GLY A 36 14.30 0.96 -12.47
CA GLY A 36 14.27 -0.12 -13.48
C GLY A 36 13.00 -0.98 -13.47
N LYS A 37 12.22 -0.93 -12.39
CA LYS A 37 11.03 -1.75 -12.21
C LYS A 37 10.00 -1.07 -11.31
N THR A 38 8.75 -1.39 -11.52
CA THR A 38 7.65 -1.06 -10.62
C THR A 38 7.07 -2.35 -10.07
N VAL A 39 6.82 -2.38 -8.77
CA VAL A 39 6.24 -3.53 -8.07
C VAL A 39 4.93 -3.09 -7.46
N LEU A 40 3.84 -3.71 -7.91
CA LEU A 40 2.50 -3.50 -7.38
C LEU A 40 2.10 -4.74 -6.58
N ILE A 41 1.74 -4.55 -5.32
CA ILE A 41 1.16 -5.57 -4.45
C ILE A 41 -0.34 -5.28 -4.38
N GLU A 42 -1.15 -6.14 -4.96
CA GLU A 42 -2.61 -6.03 -5.05
C GLU A 42 -3.26 -6.92 -3.97
N PHE A 43 -4.20 -6.35 -3.23
CA PHE A 43 -5.08 -7.05 -2.29
C PHE A 43 -6.51 -6.96 -2.80
N ASP A 44 -7.15 -8.11 -3.07
CA ASP A 44 -8.54 -8.16 -3.55
C ASP A 44 -9.52 -7.64 -2.48
N ASN A 45 -9.47 -8.23 -1.28
CA ASN A 45 -10.04 -7.64 -0.08
C ASN A 45 -9.15 -7.99 1.10
N PRO A 46 -8.48 -6.99 1.72
CA PRO A 46 -7.50 -7.26 2.77
C PRO A 46 -8.14 -7.73 4.08
N TYR A 47 -9.47 -7.79 4.18
CA TYR A 47 -10.21 -8.22 5.37
C TYR A 47 -10.78 -9.64 5.22
N ILE A 48 -10.67 -10.26 4.04
CA ILE A 48 -11.18 -11.62 3.81
C ILE A 48 -10.00 -12.59 3.84
N LYS A 49 -10.04 -13.52 4.79
CA LYS A 49 -9.07 -14.61 4.89
C LYS A 49 -9.09 -15.46 3.61
N SER A 50 -7.92 -15.97 3.22
CA SER A 50 -7.74 -16.90 2.10
C SER A 50 -7.88 -16.31 0.70
N LEU A 51 -8.04 -14.99 0.57
CA LEU A 51 -7.87 -14.32 -0.71
C LEU A 51 -6.39 -14.22 -1.10
N PRO A 52 -6.07 -14.31 -2.41
CA PRO A 52 -4.70 -14.21 -2.88
C PRO A 52 -4.15 -12.79 -2.72
N THR A 53 -2.89 -12.69 -2.31
CA THR A 53 -2.07 -11.49 -2.53
C THR A 53 -1.30 -11.67 -3.84
N ILE A 54 -1.45 -10.73 -4.77
CA ILE A 54 -0.82 -10.80 -6.09
C ILE A 54 0.25 -9.72 -6.17
N MET A 55 1.45 -10.09 -6.64
CA MET A 55 2.50 -9.13 -6.93
C MET A 55 2.66 -9.00 -8.45
N ALA A 56 2.34 -7.85 -9.01
CA ALA A 56 2.63 -7.50 -10.39
C ALA A 56 3.96 -6.75 -10.50
N VAL A 57 4.90 -7.30 -11.26
CA VAL A 57 6.20 -6.68 -11.53
C VAL A 57 6.22 -6.19 -12.97
N ARG A 58 6.46 -4.89 -13.14
CA ARG A 58 6.55 -4.21 -14.44
C ARG A 58 7.97 -3.74 -14.65
N GLU A 59 8.61 -4.16 -15.73
CA GLU A 59 10.00 -3.79 -16.02
C GLU A 59 10.31 -3.85 -17.52
N LYS A 60 11.49 -3.36 -17.91
CA LYS A 60 11.95 -3.52 -19.29
C LYS A 60 12.23 -4.99 -19.59
N ALA A 61 11.73 -5.46 -20.73
CA ALA A 61 12.00 -6.81 -21.19
C ALA A 61 13.52 -6.99 -21.38
N PRO A 62 14.09 -8.11 -20.89
CA PRO A 62 15.49 -8.44 -21.14
C PRO A 62 15.71 -8.65 -22.65
N GLY A 63 16.88 -8.24 -23.18
CA GLY A 63 17.24 -8.45 -24.59
C GLY A 63 17.43 -7.20 -25.45
N GLY A 64 17.56 -6.00 -24.86
CA GLY A 64 18.08 -4.80 -25.55
C GLY A 64 17.12 -4.06 -26.48
N GLY A 65 15.97 -4.64 -26.83
CA GLY A 65 14.99 -4.04 -27.76
C GLY A 65 14.05 -2.97 -27.17
N GLY A 66 14.24 -2.54 -25.93
CA GLY A 66 13.36 -1.54 -25.29
C GLY A 66 11.93 -2.03 -25.00
N GLY A 67 11.70 -3.35 -25.03
CA GLY A 67 10.40 -3.94 -24.74
C GLY A 67 9.96 -3.74 -23.28
N PHE A 68 8.67 -3.93 -23.04
CA PHE A 68 8.05 -3.92 -21.71
C PHE A 68 7.61 -5.33 -21.35
N GLN A 69 7.80 -5.75 -20.10
CA GLN A 69 7.22 -6.97 -19.57
C GLN A 69 6.45 -6.68 -18.29
N GLU A 70 5.36 -7.41 -18.11
CA GLU A 70 4.64 -7.51 -16.84
C GLU A 70 4.57 -8.97 -16.42
N ARG A 71 4.87 -9.24 -15.15
CA ARG A 71 4.79 -10.57 -14.56
C ARG A 71 3.93 -10.52 -13.32
N ARG A 72 2.87 -11.35 -13.29
CA ARG A 72 2.08 -11.59 -12.08
C ARG A 72 2.67 -12.77 -11.33
N VAL A 73 3.01 -12.52 -10.08
CA VAL A 73 3.70 -13.46 -9.20
C VAL A 73 2.78 -13.75 -8.03
N ARG A 74 2.58 -15.05 -7.80
CA ARG A 74 1.98 -15.58 -6.60
C ARG A 74 2.91 -16.65 -6.06
N GLU A 75 3.73 -16.28 -5.09
CA GLU A 75 4.76 -17.17 -4.53
C GLU A 75 4.14 -18.33 -3.74
N THR A 76 3.03 -18.09 -3.04
CA THR A 76 2.38 -19.11 -2.21
C THR A 76 0.86 -19.08 -2.35
N TYR A 77 0.24 -20.24 -2.11
CA TYR A 77 -1.20 -20.37 -1.95
C TYR A 77 -1.66 -20.02 -0.53
N THR A 78 -0.75 -20.00 0.44
CA THR A 78 -1.01 -19.60 1.82
C THR A 78 -1.31 -18.10 1.89
N ASP A 79 -2.39 -17.74 2.57
CA ASP A 79 -2.79 -16.35 2.73
C ASP A 79 -1.94 -15.61 3.76
N ALA A 80 -1.96 -14.28 3.71
CA ALA A 80 -1.16 -13.42 4.56
C ALA A 80 -1.45 -13.62 6.06
N TYR A 81 -2.69 -13.89 6.46
CA TYR A 81 -3.03 -14.14 7.86
C TYR A 81 -2.40 -15.42 8.38
N THR A 82 -2.48 -16.48 7.58
CA THR A 82 -1.88 -17.76 7.94
C THR A 82 -0.36 -17.62 8.06
N LEU A 83 0.30 -16.92 7.13
CA LEU A 83 1.74 -16.64 7.21
C LEU A 83 2.12 -15.82 8.46
N GLU A 84 1.29 -14.84 8.86
CA GLU A 84 1.54 -14.04 10.06
C GLU A 84 1.41 -14.85 11.35
N LEU A 85 0.41 -15.73 11.44
CA LEU A 85 0.26 -16.65 12.57
C LEU A 85 1.40 -17.67 12.65
N GLU A 86 1.88 -18.16 11.51
CA GLU A 86 3.08 -19.01 11.44
C GLU A 86 4.32 -18.26 11.93
N GLU A 87 4.52 -17.00 11.52
CA GLU A 87 5.63 -16.19 12.02
C GLU A 87 5.51 -15.92 13.52
N LEU A 88 4.30 -15.69 14.03
CA LEU A 88 4.06 -15.55 15.47
C LEU A 88 4.44 -16.83 16.23
N TYR A 89 4.09 -18.00 15.71
CA TYR A 89 4.49 -19.27 16.30
C TYR A 89 6.02 -19.38 16.41
N TRP A 90 6.74 -19.10 15.32
CA TRP A 90 8.21 -19.13 15.33
C TRP A 90 8.80 -18.07 16.26
N CYS A 91 8.17 -16.91 16.38
CA CYS A 91 8.59 -15.88 17.32
C CYS A 91 8.52 -16.34 18.78
N VAL A 92 7.45 -17.06 19.14
CA VAL A 92 7.30 -17.60 20.50
C VAL A 92 8.26 -18.76 20.75
N VAL A 93 8.43 -19.66 19.79
CA VAL A 93 9.22 -20.89 19.96
C VAL A 93 10.72 -20.64 19.86
N GLU A 94 11.16 -19.76 18.96
CA GLU A 94 12.57 -19.51 18.67
C GLU A 94 13.09 -18.18 19.24
N ALA A 95 12.24 -17.39 19.89
CA ALA A 95 12.56 -16.04 20.37
C ALA A 95 13.13 -15.11 19.28
N ARG A 96 12.68 -15.30 18.03
CA ARG A 96 13.07 -14.53 16.85
C ARG A 96 11.90 -13.67 16.40
N SER A 97 12.11 -12.38 16.16
CA SER A 97 11.07 -11.56 15.54
C SER A 97 11.60 -10.84 14.30
N LYS A 98 10.79 -10.85 13.22
CA LYS A 98 10.98 -9.96 12.07
C LYS A 98 10.78 -8.50 12.45
N THR A 99 9.88 -8.23 13.40
CA THR A 99 9.47 -6.88 13.82
C THR A 99 9.52 -6.77 15.35
N SER A 100 10.34 -5.87 15.88
CA SER A 100 10.49 -5.69 17.32
C SER A 100 9.42 -4.76 17.92
N VAL A 101 9.29 -4.75 19.25
CA VAL A 101 8.46 -3.76 19.97
C VAL A 101 8.95 -2.33 19.71
N ALA A 102 10.26 -2.15 19.48
CA ALA A 102 10.80 -0.83 19.14
C ALA A 102 10.39 -0.38 17.74
N ASP A 103 10.20 -1.31 16.78
CA ASP A 103 9.62 -1.00 15.47
C ASP A 103 8.16 -0.56 15.63
N ALA A 104 7.34 -1.33 16.36
CA ALA A 104 5.93 -0.98 16.59
C ALA A 104 5.76 0.40 17.26
N ARG A 105 6.67 0.78 18.18
CA ARG A 105 6.65 2.12 18.78
C ARG A 105 6.92 3.21 17.73
N ARG A 106 7.87 2.99 16.82
CA ARG A 106 8.18 3.94 15.74
C ARG A 106 6.98 4.11 14.80
N ASP A 107 6.19 3.07 14.56
CA ASP A 107 4.96 3.19 13.77
C ASP A 107 3.94 4.12 14.43
N VAL A 108 3.76 4.00 15.76
CA VAL A 108 2.88 4.90 16.53
C VAL A 108 3.41 6.35 16.50
N GLU A 109 4.71 6.54 16.65
CA GLU A 109 5.36 7.86 16.55
C GLU A 109 5.13 8.46 15.14
N LEU A 110 5.24 7.64 14.08
CA LEU A 110 4.95 8.04 12.71
C LEU A 110 3.50 8.48 12.52
N PHE A 111 2.53 7.72 13.05
CA PHE A 111 1.12 8.12 13.00
C PHE A 111 0.87 9.45 13.72
N GLN A 112 1.51 9.68 14.88
CA GLN A 112 1.42 10.96 15.57
C GLN A 112 1.95 12.13 14.72
N MET A 113 3.07 11.93 14.02
CA MET A 113 3.62 12.96 13.12
C MET A 113 2.65 13.30 11.99
N ILE A 114 2.06 12.28 11.36
CA ILE A 114 1.08 12.45 10.27
C ILE A 114 -0.15 13.22 10.76
N LEU A 115 -0.72 12.81 11.90
CA LEU A 115 -1.92 13.44 12.48
C LEU A 115 -1.66 14.91 12.86
N ARG A 116 -0.51 15.21 13.47
CA ARG A 116 -0.13 16.60 13.82
C ARG A 116 0.06 17.46 12.58
N ALA A 117 0.70 16.94 11.54
CA ALA A 117 0.88 17.66 10.28
C ALA A 117 -0.48 17.97 9.61
N GLY A 118 -1.42 17.02 9.65
CA GLY A 118 -2.79 17.22 9.18
C GLY A 118 -3.55 18.29 9.99
N ALA A 119 -3.50 18.22 11.32
CA ALA A 119 -4.16 19.17 12.20
C ALA A 119 -3.65 20.61 12.02
N ALA A 120 -2.33 20.81 11.96
CA ALA A 120 -1.73 22.13 11.74
C ALA A 120 -2.18 22.78 10.42
N LYS A 121 -2.39 21.98 9.37
CA LYS A 121 -2.91 22.46 8.08
C LYS A 121 -4.36 22.94 8.18
N LEU A 122 -5.18 22.31 9.03
CA LEU A 122 -6.57 22.70 9.25
C LEU A 122 -6.67 23.99 10.06
N GLU A 123 -5.84 24.14 11.10
CA GLU A 123 -5.82 25.34 11.95
C GLU A 123 -5.28 26.58 11.22
N GLY A 124 -4.30 26.43 10.31
CA GLY A 124 -3.77 27.53 9.49
C GLY A 124 -4.61 27.89 8.25
N SER A 125 -5.72 27.19 8.01
CA SER A 125 -6.62 27.42 6.86
C SER A 125 -7.96 28.05 7.26
N ALA A 126 -8.13 28.40 8.55
CA ALA A 126 -9.23 29.18 9.12
C ALA A 126 -8.79 30.63 9.39
#